data_AF-A0A0D6LJT4-F1
#
_entry.id   AF-A0A0D6LJT4-F1
#
_cell.length_a   1.000
_cell.length_b   1.000
_cell.length_c   1.000
_cell.angle_alpha   90.00
_cell.angle_beta   90.00
_cell.angle_gamma   90.00
#
_symmetry.space_group_name_H-M   'P 1'
#
loop_
_entity.id
_entity.type
_entity.pdbx_description
1 polymer ?
#
loop_
_entity_poly.entity_id
_entity_poly.type
_entity_poly.pdbx_seq_one_letter_code
_entity_poly.pdbx_strand_id
1 'polypeptide(L)'
;MVLDGFMSGPTPEKALIGVPDRWMHCPKTGKVVDGLFFPFKTPLCSLYDDQIEKRLRFHPEDVFNHPAVRGKKIGLWIDLTKTDRYYYVKEVESRGCIYRKMPLAGHGSSPTQDETDRFVRLVQGFTRDHPGELVGVHCTHGFNRTGFLIAAYLVVAKIFIISGSPLQNSDIYIPVAIDIRPVATHSDLFPPSSDWAVDCAVLTFAKERPCGIYKQDYLGDLFERYGDLDDCLEAPNKPAWEYGDANGYDDANEASTSVSEGNNENAESREEKPTGKKFMDGLVRGVVLVTDPLKKKMLQGKIKELCGAKRDGFPGLQPVSLERSREADNMKLLAQRPYMVSWKADGMRYMVYICDENEIYAFDRDNEVKDERGNMVDLPRLLIYDIIHFEDMHVGKENFDIRFMCIRRELIEPRNAAIKAGRIRKEREPMSVRVKDFWELEALPKLFEPKFTKNVGHEIDGLILQPVDAPYTPGRCDIVLKWKPPSHNSIDFRLQIRKVVKEGELPQHIGYLYVQHANEPMATMKATKKLLPYDNKIIECTFDNGQWIFMRERTDKSLPNSLKTAHAVYNSMINPIDKNMLIDFVARYGYKRRHSQIEPDRKRPRTE
;
A
#
# COMPACT_ATOMS: atom_id res chain seq x y z
N MET A 1 -20.18 48.09 -44.85
CA MET A 1 -19.68 48.69 -43.59
C MET A 1 -19.81 47.63 -42.52
N VAL A 2 -18.74 47.35 -41.76
CA VAL A 2 -18.77 46.45 -40.60
C VAL A 2 -18.53 47.31 -39.38
N LEU A 3 -19.56 47.47 -38.55
CA LEU A 3 -19.51 48.13 -37.25
C LEU A 3 -20.32 47.25 -36.29
N ASP A 4 -19.63 46.50 -35.43
CA ASP A 4 -19.62 46.82 -34.00
C ASP A 4 -18.72 45.83 -33.25
N GLY A 5 -17.55 46.32 -32.86
CA GLY A 5 -16.69 45.64 -31.90
C GLY A 5 -17.22 45.86 -30.49
N PHE A 6 -18.08 44.97 -30.00
CA PHE A 6 -18.50 45.00 -28.59
C PHE A 6 -17.30 44.77 -27.67
N MET A 7 -17.10 45.71 -26.74
CA MET A 7 -15.94 45.74 -25.85
C MET A 7 -15.93 44.49 -24.93
N SER A 8 -14.93 43.64 -25.11
CA SER A 8 -14.66 42.50 -24.22
C SER A 8 -14.03 42.97 -22.92
N GLY A 9 -14.69 42.74 -21.79
CA GLY A 9 -14.25 43.15 -20.46
C GLY A 9 -15.35 43.76 -19.59
N PRO A 10 -15.03 44.15 -18.34
CA PRO A 10 -15.98 44.78 -17.42
C PRO A 10 -16.31 46.21 -17.87
N THR A 11 -17.57 46.60 -17.64
CA THR A 11 -18.10 47.96 -17.86
C THR A 11 -19.00 48.32 -16.67
N PRO A 12 -19.29 49.62 -16.42
CA PRO A 12 -20.20 50.03 -15.35
C PRO A 12 -21.57 49.35 -15.44
N GLU A 13 -22.13 49.21 -16.65
CA GLU A 13 -23.42 48.56 -16.89
C GLU A 13 -23.38 47.06 -16.53
N LYS A 14 -22.29 46.38 -16.85
CA LYS A 14 -22.09 44.97 -16.46
C LYS A 14 -21.85 44.82 -14.95
N ALA A 15 -21.35 45.85 -14.27
CA ALA A 15 -21.16 45.86 -12.82
C ALA A 15 -22.47 46.09 -12.04
N LEU A 16 -23.46 46.77 -12.63
CA LEU A 16 -24.82 46.91 -12.07
C LEU A 16 -25.57 45.57 -11.92
N ILE A 17 -25.12 44.50 -12.59
CA ILE A 17 -25.63 43.13 -12.40
C ILE A 17 -25.35 42.61 -10.97
N GLY A 18 -24.47 43.27 -10.22
CA GLY A 18 -24.14 42.93 -8.83
C GLY A 18 -22.94 41.98 -8.71
N VAL A 19 -22.39 41.87 -7.51
CA VAL A 19 -21.39 40.83 -7.18
C VAL A 19 -21.92 39.42 -7.49
N PRO A 20 -21.06 38.41 -7.76
CA PRO A 20 -21.55 37.05 -8.01
C PRO A 20 -22.26 36.49 -6.77
N ASP A 21 -23.31 35.69 -6.98
CA ASP A 21 -24.05 35.06 -5.87
C ASP A 21 -23.11 34.34 -4.90
N ARG A 22 -23.29 34.60 -3.61
CA ARG A 22 -22.55 33.93 -2.51
C ARG A 22 -21.02 34.13 -2.58
N TRP A 23 -20.57 35.20 -3.26
CA TRP A 23 -19.15 35.51 -3.42
C TRP A 23 -18.52 36.21 -2.22
N MET A 24 -19.26 37.04 -1.47
CA MET A 24 -18.71 37.89 -0.40
C MET A 24 -17.97 37.07 0.67
N HIS A 25 -18.66 36.11 1.28
CA HIS A 25 -18.13 35.24 2.35
C HIS A 25 -17.41 33.99 1.85
N CYS A 26 -17.38 33.75 0.53
CA CYS A 26 -16.51 32.74 -0.07
C CYS A 26 -15.03 33.09 0.20
N PRO A 27 -14.20 32.17 0.75
CA PRO A 27 -12.79 32.42 1.01
C PRO A 27 -12.03 32.83 -0.25
N LYS A 28 -11.17 33.86 -0.14
CA LYS A 28 -10.49 34.49 -1.30
C LYS A 28 -9.60 33.50 -2.07
N THR A 29 -8.74 32.77 -1.37
CA THR A 29 -7.63 31.97 -1.92
C THR A 29 -7.51 30.61 -1.21
N GLY A 30 -6.91 29.62 -1.87
CA GLY A 30 -6.35 28.43 -1.22
C GLY A 30 -4.86 28.60 -0.94
N LYS A 31 -4.19 27.47 -0.77
CA LYS A 31 -2.72 27.31 -0.80
C LYS A 31 -2.30 26.67 -2.13
N VAL A 32 -1.00 26.55 -2.37
CA VAL A 32 -0.47 25.98 -3.61
C VAL A 32 -0.60 24.44 -3.59
N VAL A 33 -1.41 23.90 -4.49
CA VAL A 33 -1.67 22.46 -4.69
C VAL A 33 -0.53 21.84 -5.51
N ASP A 34 0.05 20.74 -5.04
CA ASP A 34 1.15 20.00 -5.69
C ASP A 34 2.34 20.89 -6.13
N GLY A 35 2.57 22.00 -5.41
CA GLY A 35 3.62 22.96 -5.75
C GLY A 35 3.39 23.78 -7.04
N LEU A 36 2.33 23.51 -7.80
CA LEU A 36 2.04 24.03 -9.14
C LEU A 36 0.80 24.94 -9.21
N PHE A 37 -0.35 24.50 -8.69
CA PHE A 37 -1.61 25.23 -8.88
C PHE A 37 -1.92 26.16 -7.71
N PHE A 38 -2.40 27.36 -8.00
CA PHE A 38 -2.93 28.29 -7.01
C PHE A 38 -4.44 28.53 -7.26
N PRO A 39 -5.33 27.88 -6.48
CA PRO A 39 -6.78 28.04 -6.64
C PRO A 39 -7.31 29.25 -5.85
N PHE A 40 -8.20 30.03 -6.46
CA PHE A 40 -8.85 31.19 -5.84
C PHE A 40 -10.28 31.42 -6.36
N LYS A 41 -11.08 32.25 -5.67
CA LYS A 41 -12.37 32.72 -6.21
C LYS A 41 -12.14 33.79 -7.27
N THR A 42 -13.09 34.09 -8.16
CA THR A 42 -12.85 35.17 -9.15
C THR A 42 -12.55 36.49 -8.41
N PRO A 43 -11.46 37.22 -8.74
CA PRO A 43 -11.32 38.59 -8.27
C PRO A 43 -12.33 39.49 -8.99
N LEU A 44 -12.50 40.72 -8.49
CA LEU A 44 -13.35 41.74 -9.05
C LEU A 44 -12.55 43.05 -9.22
N CYS A 45 -12.77 43.80 -10.30
CA CYS A 45 -12.18 45.14 -10.47
C CYS A 45 -12.88 46.19 -9.59
N SER A 46 -12.30 47.38 -9.51
CA SER A 46 -12.78 48.52 -8.71
C SER A 46 -14.22 48.97 -9.00
N LEU A 47 -14.82 48.59 -10.13
CA LEU A 47 -16.25 48.84 -10.42
C LEU A 47 -17.22 48.18 -9.42
N TYR A 48 -16.75 47.21 -8.62
CA TYR A 48 -17.55 46.56 -7.58
C TYR A 48 -17.23 47.07 -6.17
N ASP A 49 -16.31 48.03 -5.99
CA ASP A 49 -15.84 48.47 -4.67
C ASP A 49 -16.95 49.01 -3.77
N ASP A 50 -17.89 49.76 -4.35
CA ASP A 50 -19.01 50.36 -3.61
C ASP A 50 -20.08 49.31 -3.24
N GLN A 51 -20.01 48.11 -3.82
CA GLN A 51 -20.87 46.97 -3.51
C GLN A 51 -20.25 46.00 -2.49
N ILE A 52 -18.98 46.21 -2.11
CA ILE A 52 -18.19 45.26 -1.32
C ILE A 52 -17.51 45.97 -0.14
N GLU A 53 -17.78 45.49 1.07
CA GLU A 53 -17.07 45.92 2.27
C GLU A 53 -15.54 45.85 2.08
N LYS A 54 -14.83 46.91 2.50
CA LYS A 54 -13.38 47.08 2.25
C LYS A 54 -12.53 45.86 2.66
N ARG A 55 -12.90 45.13 3.73
CA ARG A 55 -12.22 43.90 4.17
C ARG A 55 -12.42 42.70 3.23
N LEU A 56 -13.57 42.63 2.54
CA LEU A 56 -13.98 41.52 1.67
C LEU A 56 -13.52 41.70 0.22
N ARG A 57 -13.16 42.93 -0.19
CA ARG A 57 -12.60 43.26 -1.52
C ARG A 57 -11.44 42.33 -1.88
N PHE A 58 -11.39 41.95 -3.16
CA PHE A 58 -10.43 41.00 -3.69
C PHE A 58 -10.19 41.25 -5.17
N HIS A 59 -9.05 41.85 -5.49
CA HIS A 59 -8.63 42.30 -6.81
C HIS A 59 -7.60 41.36 -7.43
N PRO A 60 -7.32 41.46 -8.75
CA PRO A 60 -6.26 40.66 -9.37
C PRO A 60 -4.89 40.84 -8.68
N GLU A 61 -4.59 42.05 -8.21
CA GLU A 61 -3.36 42.34 -7.45
C GLU A 61 -3.24 41.53 -6.14
N ASP A 62 -4.35 41.29 -5.43
CA ASP A 62 -4.34 40.49 -4.19
C ASP A 62 -3.95 39.03 -4.43
N VAL A 63 -4.16 38.51 -5.65
CA VAL A 63 -3.75 37.17 -6.05
C VAL A 63 -2.23 37.09 -6.18
N PHE A 64 -1.61 38.07 -6.84
CA PHE A 64 -0.15 38.13 -7.04
C PHE A 64 0.61 38.45 -5.73
N ASN A 65 0.00 39.25 -4.84
CA ASN A 65 0.61 39.63 -3.57
C ASN A 65 0.32 38.63 -2.43
N HIS A 66 -0.39 37.53 -2.69
CA HIS A 66 -0.82 36.61 -1.64
C HIS A 66 0.36 35.87 -0.97
N PRO A 67 0.40 35.72 0.36
CA PRO A 67 1.52 35.08 1.06
C PRO A 67 1.86 33.66 0.56
N ALA A 68 0.86 32.89 0.10
CA ALA A 68 1.06 31.52 -0.40
C ALA A 68 1.84 31.44 -1.73
N VAL A 69 1.96 32.55 -2.48
CA VAL A 69 2.75 32.61 -3.73
C VAL A 69 4.03 33.43 -3.56
N ARG A 70 4.35 33.89 -2.35
CA ARG A 70 5.53 34.73 -2.08
C ARG A 70 6.82 34.01 -2.50
N GLY A 71 7.60 34.65 -3.37
CA GLY A 71 8.83 34.08 -3.93
C GLY A 71 8.63 33.15 -5.13
N LYS A 72 7.40 32.98 -5.63
CA LYS A 72 7.09 32.26 -6.88
C LYS A 72 6.35 33.19 -7.85
N LYS A 73 6.63 33.05 -9.16
CA LYS A 73 5.92 33.78 -10.22
C LYS A 73 4.66 33.01 -10.63
N ILE A 74 3.51 33.69 -10.72
CA ILE A 74 2.32 33.12 -11.39
C ILE A 74 2.47 33.41 -12.88
N GLY A 75 2.74 32.39 -13.68
CA GLY A 75 3.01 32.54 -15.11
C GLY A 75 1.82 32.27 -16.03
N LEU A 76 0.84 31.50 -15.56
CA LEU A 76 -0.40 31.20 -16.27
C LEU A 76 -1.60 31.51 -15.39
N TRP A 77 -2.61 32.15 -15.96
CA TRP A 77 -3.89 32.45 -15.32
C TRP A 77 -5.04 31.85 -16.11
N ILE A 78 -5.73 30.86 -15.53
CA ILE A 78 -6.85 30.15 -16.14
C ILE A 78 -8.16 30.62 -15.51
N ASP A 79 -8.96 31.32 -16.31
CA ASP A 79 -10.28 31.82 -15.94
C ASP A 79 -11.38 30.91 -16.52
N LEU A 80 -12.04 30.18 -15.62
CA LEU A 80 -13.08 29.21 -15.96
C LEU A 80 -14.50 29.81 -16.04
N THR A 81 -14.64 31.13 -15.90
CA THR A 81 -15.95 31.79 -15.82
C THR A 81 -16.54 32.06 -17.21
N LYS A 82 -17.87 31.95 -17.34
CA LYS A 82 -18.61 32.18 -18.61
C LYS A 82 -18.95 33.66 -18.89
N THR A 83 -18.27 34.60 -18.23
CA THR A 83 -18.52 36.04 -18.35
C THR A 83 -17.21 36.83 -18.31
N ASP A 84 -17.18 38.00 -18.94
CA ASP A 84 -16.04 38.92 -18.97
C ASP A 84 -16.19 40.10 -17.98
N ARG A 85 -17.26 40.09 -17.17
CA ARG A 85 -17.65 41.25 -16.35
C ARG A 85 -16.85 41.48 -15.07
N TYR A 86 -15.89 40.63 -14.72
CA TYR A 86 -15.32 40.61 -13.38
C TYR A 86 -14.11 41.50 -13.18
N TYR A 87 -13.09 41.42 -14.03
CA TYR A 87 -11.86 42.20 -13.91
C TYR A 87 -11.21 42.41 -15.28
N TYR A 88 -10.29 43.38 -15.41
CA TYR A 88 -9.66 43.66 -16.69
C TYR A 88 -8.50 42.69 -16.93
N VAL A 89 -8.51 41.99 -18.08
CA VAL A 89 -7.45 41.04 -18.48
C VAL A 89 -6.05 41.69 -18.45
N LYS A 90 -5.96 42.98 -18.81
CA LYS A 90 -4.72 43.76 -18.77
C LYS A 90 -4.07 43.85 -17.37
N GLU A 91 -4.85 43.77 -16.29
CA GLU A 91 -4.31 43.73 -14.92
C GLU A 91 -3.44 42.47 -14.70
N VAL A 92 -3.86 41.34 -15.28
CA VAL A 92 -3.13 40.07 -15.22
C VAL A 92 -1.92 40.09 -16.17
N GLU A 93 -2.12 40.51 -17.42
CA GLU A 93 -1.06 40.53 -18.44
C GLU A 93 0.08 41.50 -18.07
N SER A 94 -0.23 42.64 -17.45
CA SER A 94 0.78 43.62 -16.99
C SER A 94 1.74 43.09 -15.93
N ARG A 95 1.40 41.98 -15.26
CA ARG A 95 2.28 41.28 -14.30
C ARG A 95 3.17 40.22 -14.96
N GLY A 96 3.19 40.14 -16.30
CA GLY A 96 3.96 39.13 -17.03
C GLY A 96 3.35 37.72 -16.93
N CYS A 97 2.03 37.64 -16.77
CA CYS A 97 1.26 36.41 -16.62
C CYS A 97 0.42 36.16 -17.89
N ILE A 98 0.47 34.94 -18.43
CA ILE A 98 -0.28 34.52 -19.61
C ILE A 98 -1.75 34.32 -19.21
N TYR A 99 -2.67 35.08 -19.78
CA TYR A 99 -4.10 34.90 -19.52
C TYR A 99 -4.75 33.89 -20.49
N ARG A 100 -5.58 32.98 -19.96
CA ARG A 100 -6.36 32.01 -20.74
C ARG A 100 -7.78 31.89 -20.21
N LYS A 101 -8.75 32.20 -21.08
CA LYS A 101 -10.18 32.04 -20.84
C LYS A 101 -10.64 30.65 -21.28
N MET A 102 -11.27 29.89 -20.39
CA MET A 102 -11.86 28.58 -20.65
C MET A 102 -13.30 28.56 -20.12
N PRO A 103 -14.27 29.13 -20.87
CA PRO A 103 -15.61 29.40 -20.35
C PRO A 103 -16.42 28.11 -20.21
N LEU A 104 -16.47 27.57 -19.00
CA LEU A 104 -17.25 26.36 -18.70
C LEU A 104 -18.76 26.66 -18.65
N ALA A 105 -19.58 25.66 -18.93
CA ALA A 105 -21.03 25.74 -18.79
C ALA A 105 -21.47 26.15 -17.36
N GLY A 106 -22.67 26.74 -17.26
CA GLY A 106 -23.33 27.08 -16.00
C GLY A 106 -24.46 26.10 -15.69
N HIS A 107 -24.85 26.01 -14.42
CA HIS A 107 -25.88 25.10 -13.86
C HIS A 107 -25.45 23.65 -13.65
N GLY A 108 -24.51 23.44 -12.72
CA GLY A 108 -24.47 22.18 -11.96
C GLY A 108 -24.05 20.93 -12.73
N SER A 109 -23.42 21.06 -13.89
CA SER A 109 -22.66 19.97 -14.52
C SER A 109 -21.17 20.12 -14.22
N SER A 110 -20.47 18.99 -14.13
CA SER A 110 -19.01 18.94 -14.16
C SER A 110 -18.45 19.38 -15.53
N PRO A 111 -17.14 19.66 -15.65
CA PRO A 111 -16.47 19.85 -16.94
C PRO A 111 -16.56 18.59 -17.81
N THR A 112 -16.80 18.78 -19.10
CA THR A 112 -16.79 17.69 -20.11
C THR A 112 -15.38 17.12 -20.33
N GLN A 113 -15.28 15.95 -20.98
CA GLN A 113 -13.97 15.36 -21.28
C GLN A 113 -13.13 16.29 -22.16
N ASP A 114 -13.71 16.85 -23.22
CA ASP A 114 -13.06 17.83 -24.10
C ASP A 114 -12.57 19.10 -23.36
N GLU A 115 -13.33 19.60 -22.37
CA GLU A 115 -12.89 20.72 -21.53
C GLU A 115 -11.70 20.33 -20.64
N THR A 116 -11.72 19.10 -20.14
CA THR A 116 -10.66 18.54 -19.29
C THR A 116 -9.37 18.31 -20.10
N ASP A 117 -9.47 17.69 -21.28
CA ASP A 117 -8.32 17.46 -22.17
C ASP A 117 -7.69 18.75 -22.69
N ARG A 118 -8.49 19.82 -22.86
CA ARG A 118 -7.98 21.16 -23.17
C ARG A 118 -7.25 21.77 -21.99
N PHE A 119 -7.77 21.62 -20.77
CA PHE A 119 -7.12 22.11 -19.55
C PHE A 119 -5.78 21.40 -19.34
N VAL A 120 -5.77 20.07 -19.46
CA VAL A 120 -4.57 19.25 -19.29
C VAL A 120 -3.48 19.63 -20.29
N ARG A 121 -3.81 19.67 -21.60
CA ARG A 121 -2.83 20.06 -22.64
C ARG A 121 -2.33 21.49 -22.48
N LEU A 122 -3.19 22.43 -22.08
CA LEU A 122 -2.79 23.82 -21.82
C LEU A 122 -1.77 23.90 -20.68
N VAL A 123 -2.05 23.24 -19.55
CA VAL A 123 -1.16 23.28 -18.39
C VAL A 123 0.15 22.54 -18.69
N GLN A 124 0.11 21.34 -19.28
CA GLN A 124 1.31 20.58 -19.64
C GLN A 124 2.24 21.38 -20.57
N GLY A 125 1.67 22.01 -21.61
CA GLY A 125 2.42 22.86 -22.53
C GLY A 125 3.07 24.04 -21.80
N PHE A 126 2.31 24.74 -20.96
CA PHE A 126 2.84 25.82 -20.13
C PHE A 126 3.95 25.36 -19.18
N THR A 127 3.78 24.25 -18.46
CA THR A 127 4.79 23.76 -17.48
C THR A 127 6.10 23.32 -18.13
N ARG A 128 6.04 22.84 -19.38
CA ARG A 128 7.23 22.52 -20.19
C ARG A 128 7.98 23.78 -20.60
N ASP A 129 7.25 24.82 -20.99
CA ASP A 129 7.82 26.04 -21.55
C ASP A 129 8.21 27.06 -20.45
N HIS A 130 7.63 26.93 -19.23
CA HIS A 130 7.83 27.80 -18.06
C HIS A 130 8.05 27.01 -16.76
N PRO A 131 9.14 26.24 -16.62
CA PRO A 131 9.38 25.38 -15.46
C PRO A 131 9.50 26.18 -14.15
N GLY A 132 8.77 25.75 -13.12
CA GLY A 132 8.77 26.36 -11.78
C GLY A 132 7.84 27.57 -11.61
N GLU A 133 7.20 28.05 -12.68
CA GLU A 133 6.15 29.06 -12.58
C GLU A 133 4.79 28.44 -12.19
N LEU A 134 4.00 29.17 -11.39
CA LEU A 134 2.70 28.72 -10.89
C LEU A 134 1.57 28.94 -11.90
N VAL A 135 0.55 28.10 -11.79
CA VAL A 135 -0.70 28.19 -12.56
C VAL A 135 -1.83 28.66 -11.63
N GLY A 136 -2.25 29.90 -11.77
CA GLY A 136 -3.43 30.43 -11.12
C GLY A 136 -4.71 29.92 -11.80
N VAL A 137 -5.65 29.36 -11.03
CA VAL A 137 -6.92 28.81 -11.59
C VAL A 137 -8.10 29.26 -10.75
N HIS A 138 -9.14 29.79 -11.40
CA HIS A 138 -10.39 30.11 -10.72
C HIS A 138 -11.63 29.83 -11.58
N CYS A 139 -12.72 29.51 -10.91
CA CYS A 139 -14.07 29.70 -11.43
C CYS A 139 -14.72 30.86 -10.66
N THR A 140 -16.05 30.89 -10.50
CA THR A 140 -16.71 31.93 -9.69
C THR A 140 -16.23 31.89 -8.23
N HIS A 141 -16.25 30.70 -7.61
CA HIS A 141 -15.92 30.50 -6.19
C HIS A 141 -14.57 29.79 -5.94
N GLY A 142 -13.96 29.18 -6.97
CA GLY A 142 -12.68 28.49 -6.81
C GLY A 142 -12.74 27.14 -6.08
N PHE A 143 -13.88 26.43 -6.18
CA PHE A 143 -14.10 25.11 -5.59
C PHE A 143 -14.43 24.09 -6.68
N ASN A 144 -15.66 23.58 -6.80
CA ASN A 144 -16.03 22.43 -7.64
C ASN A 144 -15.38 22.35 -9.04
N ARG A 145 -15.60 23.34 -9.93
CA ARG A 145 -15.00 23.35 -11.29
C ARG A 145 -13.48 23.48 -11.31
N THR A 146 -12.92 24.22 -10.35
CA THR A 146 -11.47 24.42 -10.20
C THR A 146 -10.80 23.16 -9.68
N GLY A 147 -11.37 22.56 -8.63
CA GLY A 147 -10.92 21.30 -8.04
C GLY A 147 -11.05 20.13 -9.00
N PHE A 148 -12.13 20.05 -9.78
CA PHE A 148 -12.30 19.02 -10.80
C PHE A 148 -11.16 19.04 -11.82
N LEU A 149 -10.89 20.21 -12.42
CA LEU A 149 -9.84 20.32 -13.43
C LEU A 149 -8.42 20.14 -12.86
N ILE A 150 -8.17 20.61 -11.63
CA ILE A 150 -6.90 20.36 -10.93
C ILE A 150 -6.77 18.85 -10.61
N ALA A 151 -7.80 18.20 -10.08
CA ALA A 151 -7.76 16.78 -9.76
C ALA A 151 -7.58 15.92 -11.02
N ALA A 152 -8.34 16.18 -12.08
CA ALA A 152 -8.19 15.50 -13.36
C ALA A 152 -6.81 15.75 -13.99
N TYR A 153 -6.19 16.93 -13.81
CA TYR A 153 -4.80 17.13 -14.19
C TYR A 153 -3.84 16.31 -13.34
N LEU A 154 -4.01 16.28 -12.02
CA LEU A 154 -3.11 15.52 -11.14
C LEU A 154 -3.14 14.03 -11.49
N VAL A 155 -4.32 13.47 -11.81
CA VAL A 155 -4.43 12.11 -12.33
C VAL A 155 -3.83 12.02 -13.73
N VAL A 156 -4.41 12.66 -14.74
CA VAL A 156 -4.02 12.46 -16.15
C VAL A 156 -2.59 12.93 -16.43
N ALA A 157 -2.19 14.14 -16.02
CA ALA A 157 -0.90 14.70 -16.44
C ALA A 157 0.29 14.09 -15.69
N LYS A 158 0.17 13.70 -14.41
CA LYS A 158 1.27 13.03 -13.70
C LYS A 158 1.43 11.58 -14.14
N ILE A 159 0.34 10.87 -14.44
CA ILE A 159 0.40 9.57 -15.13
C ILE A 159 1.05 9.70 -16.52
N PHE A 160 0.69 10.71 -17.32
CA PHE A 160 1.17 10.81 -18.70
C PHE A 160 2.57 11.43 -18.89
N ILE A 161 3.12 12.21 -17.94
CA ILE A 161 4.48 12.76 -18.09
C ILE A 161 5.55 11.65 -18.15
N ILE A 162 5.27 10.48 -17.58
CA ILE A 162 6.11 9.28 -17.64
C ILE A 162 6.09 8.63 -19.04
N SER A 163 4.98 8.74 -19.78
CA SER A 163 4.82 8.15 -21.13
C SER A 163 5.48 8.93 -22.28
N GLY A 164 6.21 10.01 -21.97
CA GLY A 164 6.53 11.10 -22.90
C GLY A 164 7.95 11.14 -23.50
N SER A 165 8.81 10.14 -23.28
CA SER A 165 10.10 9.97 -23.99
C SER A 165 10.63 8.55 -23.84
N PRO A 166 11.27 7.95 -24.86
CA PRO A 166 11.56 6.53 -24.87
C PRO A 166 12.83 6.18 -24.09
N LEU A 167 12.71 5.45 -22.98
CA LEU A 167 13.56 4.31 -22.57
C LEU A 167 13.17 3.77 -21.18
N GLN A 168 12.69 2.52 -21.14
CA GLN A 168 12.67 1.59 -19.99
C GLN A 168 12.11 2.12 -18.66
N ASN A 169 10.78 2.05 -18.51
CA ASN A 169 10.16 1.92 -17.18
C ASN A 169 10.13 0.44 -16.79
N SER A 170 10.67 0.11 -15.62
CA SER A 170 10.68 -1.25 -15.09
C SER A 170 10.04 -1.33 -13.70
N ASP A 171 8.73 -1.52 -13.61
CA ASP A 171 8.11 -1.99 -12.36
C ASP A 171 8.73 -3.34 -11.98
N ILE A 172 8.86 -3.68 -10.68
CA ILE A 172 9.35 -5.02 -10.30
C ILE A 172 8.65 -5.51 -9.02
N TYR A 173 7.87 -6.60 -9.11
CA TYR A 173 6.91 -7.00 -8.06
C TYR A 173 7.18 -8.38 -7.46
N ILE A 174 7.76 -8.42 -6.27
CA ILE A 174 8.46 -9.62 -5.78
C ILE A 174 8.00 -10.06 -4.37
N PRO A 175 7.42 -11.28 -4.24
CA PRO A 175 7.35 -12.03 -2.99
C PRO A 175 8.72 -12.38 -2.38
N VAL A 176 8.93 -12.01 -1.11
CA VAL A 176 10.24 -12.16 -0.42
C VAL A 176 10.12 -12.85 0.96
N ALA A 177 11.12 -13.67 1.31
CA ALA A 177 11.43 -14.08 2.68
C ALA A 177 12.68 -13.32 3.17
N ILE A 178 12.90 -13.13 4.47
CA ILE A 178 13.98 -12.25 4.97
C ILE A 178 14.82 -12.93 6.06
N ASP A 179 16.14 -12.66 6.07
CA ASP A 179 17.23 -13.21 6.94
C ASP A 179 18.24 -12.07 7.26
N ILE A 180 19.07 -12.06 8.32
CA ILE A 180 19.68 -10.81 8.87
C ILE A 180 21.12 -11.00 9.49
N ARG A 181 22.25 -10.36 9.00
CA ARG A 181 23.69 -10.19 9.54
C ARG A 181 24.62 -9.08 8.87
N PRO A 182 25.60 -8.38 9.57
CA PRO A 182 25.99 -6.92 9.44
C PRO A 182 27.40 -6.47 8.98
N VAL A 183 27.51 -5.19 8.55
CA VAL A 183 28.64 -4.20 8.63
C VAL A 183 28.07 -2.73 8.54
N ALA A 184 28.85 -1.65 8.70
CA ALA A 184 28.40 -0.22 8.66
C ALA A 184 29.19 0.62 7.58
N THR A 185 29.02 1.94 7.30
CA THR A 185 28.63 3.14 8.10
C THR A 185 28.03 4.34 7.30
N HIS A 186 27.45 5.31 8.04
CA HIS A 186 27.33 6.77 7.81
C HIS A 186 26.43 7.45 6.71
N SER A 187 25.32 8.04 7.21
CA SER A 187 24.73 9.40 6.99
C SER A 187 24.26 9.95 5.61
N ASP A 188 22.93 10.14 5.52
CA ASP A 188 22.18 11.41 5.30
C ASP A 188 21.90 12.02 3.89
N LEU A 189 20.60 12.01 3.45
CA LEU A 189 19.71 13.18 3.11
C LEU A 189 18.68 13.01 1.94
N PHE A 190 17.40 13.33 2.24
CA PHE A 190 16.32 13.94 1.42
C PHE A 190 15.46 13.14 0.37
N PRO A 191 14.24 13.64 -0.04
CA PRO A 191 13.00 12.82 -0.18
C PRO A 191 12.37 12.74 -1.62
N PRO A 192 11.25 12.00 -1.83
CA PRO A 192 10.77 11.56 -3.16
C PRO A 192 9.55 12.30 -3.76
N SER A 193 9.26 12.00 -5.04
CA SER A 193 8.05 12.36 -5.82
C SER A 193 7.02 11.21 -5.90
N SER A 194 5.82 11.45 -6.44
CA SER A 194 4.64 10.55 -6.28
C SER A 194 3.67 10.53 -7.48
N ASP A 195 3.04 9.36 -7.68
CA ASP A 195 1.89 9.12 -8.55
C ASP A 195 0.53 9.31 -7.85
N TRP A 196 -0.53 9.54 -8.65
CA TRP A 196 -1.79 10.14 -8.18
C TRP A 196 -3.05 9.33 -8.53
N ALA A 197 -3.68 8.75 -7.51
CA ALA A 197 -5.05 8.23 -7.59
C ALA A 197 -6.11 9.37 -7.51
N VAL A 198 -7.34 9.11 -7.98
CA VAL A 198 -8.42 10.12 -8.08
C VAL A 198 -8.80 10.69 -6.71
N ASP A 199 -8.94 9.82 -5.71
CA ASP A 199 -9.22 10.19 -4.32
C ASP A 199 -8.10 11.09 -3.76
N CYS A 200 -6.84 10.71 -3.99
CA CYS A 200 -5.66 11.46 -3.56
C CYS A 200 -5.60 12.85 -4.23
N ALA A 201 -5.95 12.95 -5.52
CA ALA A 201 -6.05 14.19 -6.28
C ALA A 201 -7.15 15.14 -5.74
N VAL A 202 -8.34 14.59 -5.46
CA VAL A 202 -9.45 15.31 -4.82
C VAL A 202 -9.08 15.77 -3.41
N LEU A 203 -8.49 14.90 -2.60
CA LEU A 203 -8.16 15.18 -1.20
C LEU A 203 -7.00 16.17 -1.05
N THR A 204 -6.02 16.18 -1.96
CA THR A 204 -4.97 17.21 -1.94
C THR A 204 -5.51 18.58 -2.34
N PHE A 205 -6.42 18.63 -3.30
CA PHE A 205 -7.16 19.87 -3.56
C PHE A 205 -7.96 20.31 -2.32
N ALA A 206 -8.67 19.40 -1.65
CA ALA A 206 -9.46 19.70 -0.45
C ALA A 206 -8.60 20.18 0.73
N LYS A 207 -7.42 19.60 0.94
CA LYS A 207 -6.46 19.99 1.99
C LYS A 207 -5.96 21.42 1.82
N GLU A 208 -5.59 21.79 0.60
CA GLU A 208 -5.03 23.12 0.31
C GLU A 208 -6.13 24.16 -0.04
N ARG A 209 -7.37 23.73 -0.29
CA ARG A 209 -8.56 24.58 -0.52
C ARG A 209 -9.81 24.02 0.21
N PRO A 210 -9.86 24.03 1.56
CA PRO A 210 -11.00 23.46 2.31
C PRO A 210 -12.33 24.18 2.02
N CYS A 211 -13.46 23.48 1.89
CA CYS A 211 -13.70 22.04 2.05
C CYS A 211 -13.41 21.17 0.80
N GLY A 212 -12.92 21.74 -0.31
CA GLY A 212 -12.67 21.02 -1.55
C GLY A 212 -13.87 21.00 -2.51
N ILE A 213 -14.07 19.88 -3.20
CA ILE A 213 -15.23 19.66 -4.08
C ILE A 213 -16.40 19.20 -3.19
N TYR A 214 -17.41 20.06 -3.02
CA TYR A 214 -18.57 19.84 -2.13
C TYR A 214 -19.84 19.44 -2.90
N LYS A 215 -19.69 18.95 -4.13
CA LYS A 215 -20.77 18.54 -5.02
C LYS A 215 -20.58 17.09 -5.46
N GLN A 216 -21.52 16.22 -5.09
CA GLN A 216 -21.43 14.78 -5.35
C GLN A 216 -21.35 14.45 -6.85
N ASP A 217 -22.09 15.20 -7.68
CA ASP A 217 -22.08 15.11 -9.14
C ASP A 217 -20.68 15.34 -9.75
N TYR A 218 -19.87 16.20 -9.15
CA TYR A 218 -18.48 16.44 -9.58
C TYR A 218 -17.51 15.35 -9.10
N LEU A 219 -17.81 14.70 -7.98
CA LEU A 219 -17.01 13.56 -7.50
C LEU A 219 -17.35 12.30 -8.29
N GLY A 220 -18.63 11.98 -8.47
CA GLY A 220 -19.08 10.82 -9.26
C GLY A 220 -18.45 10.80 -10.66
N ASP A 221 -18.50 11.93 -11.37
CA ASP A 221 -17.94 12.07 -12.72
C ASP A 221 -16.39 12.07 -12.76
N LEU A 222 -15.68 12.42 -11.69
CA LEU A 222 -14.23 12.19 -11.60
C LEU A 222 -13.91 10.70 -11.45
N PHE A 223 -14.66 10.00 -10.59
CA PHE A 223 -14.43 8.58 -10.31
C PHE A 223 -14.89 7.70 -11.49
N GLU A 224 -15.99 8.04 -12.18
CA GLU A 224 -16.44 7.36 -13.41
C GLU A 224 -15.40 7.45 -14.54
N ARG A 225 -14.71 8.59 -14.68
CA ARG A 225 -13.76 8.82 -15.77
C ARG A 225 -12.34 8.32 -15.51
N TYR A 226 -11.91 8.34 -14.24
CA TYR A 226 -10.50 8.18 -13.89
C TYR A 226 -10.23 7.16 -12.77
N GLY A 227 -11.27 6.55 -12.19
CA GLY A 227 -11.18 5.65 -11.04
C GLY A 227 -12.27 4.57 -11.05
N ASP A 228 -12.84 4.26 -9.88
CA ASP A 228 -13.98 3.35 -9.73
C ASP A 228 -15.14 4.09 -9.02
N LEU A 229 -16.36 3.95 -9.55
CA LEU A 229 -17.57 4.54 -8.96
C LEU A 229 -17.88 3.97 -7.57
N ASP A 230 -17.51 2.71 -7.29
CA ASP A 230 -17.71 2.07 -5.98
C ASP A 230 -16.81 2.66 -4.87
N ASP A 231 -15.71 3.34 -5.24
CA ASP A 231 -14.81 4.06 -4.32
C ASP A 231 -15.07 5.59 -4.28
N CYS A 232 -16.17 6.07 -4.89
CA CYS A 232 -16.48 7.49 -4.96
C CYS A 232 -16.62 8.14 -3.57
N LEU A 233 -15.85 9.20 -3.31
CA LEU A 233 -15.90 9.95 -2.06
C LEU A 233 -17.27 10.61 -1.85
N GLU A 234 -17.80 10.54 -0.63
CA GLU A 234 -18.92 11.37 -0.20
C GLU A 234 -18.53 12.85 -0.18
N ALA A 235 -19.35 13.70 -0.78
CA ALA A 235 -19.13 15.13 -0.81
C ALA A 235 -19.26 15.72 0.61
N PRO A 236 -18.30 16.55 1.05
CA PRO A 236 -18.40 17.23 2.33
C PRO A 236 -19.62 18.15 2.35
N ASN A 237 -20.16 18.38 3.55
CA ASN A 237 -21.24 19.34 3.78
C ASN A 237 -20.94 20.67 3.07
N LYS A 238 -21.96 21.21 2.40
CA LYS A 238 -21.88 22.52 1.75
C LYS A 238 -21.38 23.56 2.77
N PRO A 239 -20.38 24.38 2.40
CA PRO A 239 -19.80 25.33 3.35
C PRO A 239 -20.81 26.41 3.73
N ALA A 240 -20.68 26.98 4.94
CA ALA A 240 -21.67 27.93 5.49
C ALA A 240 -21.98 29.12 4.55
N TRP A 241 -20.98 29.64 3.85
CA TRP A 241 -21.14 30.73 2.86
C TRP A 241 -21.99 30.35 1.64
N GLU A 242 -22.29 29.07 1.42
CA GLU A 242 -23.18 28.61 0.33
C GLU A 242 -24.68 28.77 0.65
N TYR A 243 -25.05 29.06 1.91
CA TYR A 243 -26.46 29.16 2.33
C TYR A 243 -27.03 30.58 2.35
N GLY A 244 -26.21 31.61 2.20
CA GLY A 244 -26.61 33.02 2.36
C GLY A 244 -26.58 33.47 3.83
N ASP A 245 -26.58 34.79 4.07
CA ASP A 245 -26.22 35.36 5.37
C ASP A 245 -27.14 34.92 6.52
N ALA A 246 -26.59 34.11 7.41
CA ALA A 246 -27.08 33.93 8.78
C ALA A 246 -26.23 34.82 9.70
N ASN A 247 -26.82 35.89 10.22
CA ASN A 247 -26.17 36.81 11.14
C ASN A 247 -25.74 36.12 12.45
N GLY A 248 -24.50 36.37 12.86
CA GLY A 248 -24.09 36.40 14.27
C GLY A 248 -23.82 35.05 14.95
N TYR A 249 -22.60 34.53 14.79
CA TYR A 249 -21.90 33.82 15.85
C TYR A 249 -20.44 34.27 15.92
N ASP A 250 -20.02 34.70 17.12
CA ASP A 250 -18.69 35.23 17.41
C ASP A 250 -17.62 34.12 17.48
N ASP A 251 -16.37 34.56 17.34
CA ASP A 251 -15.16 33.76 17.44
C ASP A 251 -14.84 33.42 18.92
N ALA A 252 -15.40 32.33 19.46
CA ALA A 252 -14.90 31.66 20.66
C ALA A 252 -15.49 30.24 20.88
N ASN A 253 -14.59 29.30 21.20
CA ASN A 253 -14.78 28.00 21.87
C ASN A 253 -15.70 26.90 21.29
N GLU A 254 -15.05 25.72 21.18
CA GLU A 254 -15.48 24.42 21.68
C GLU A 254 -16.89 24.30 22.31
N ALA A 255 -17.71 23.39 21.78
CA ALA A 255 -18.70 22.66 22.56
C ALA A 255 -19.03 21.27 21.97
N SER A 256 -18.38 20.27 22.57
CA SER A 256 -18.91 18.97 22.95
C SER A 256 -20.42 18.67 22.80
N THR A 257 -20.72 17.46 22.35
CA THR A 257 -21.88 16.66 22.79
C THR A 257 -21.37 15.26 23.13
N SER A 258 -21.06 14.99 24.39
CA SER A 258 -21.98 14.51 25.45
C SER A 258 -21.93 12.98 25.60
N VAL A 259 -20.91 12.51 26.32
CA VAL A 259 -20.88 11.15 26.90
C VAL A 259 -21.51 11.23 28.28
N SER A 260 -22.35 10.24 28.63
CA SER A 260 -22.97 10.11 29.94
C SER A 260 -21.96 9.76 31.02
N GLU A 261 -21.87 10.58 32.08
CA GLU A 261 -21.00 10.34 33.22
C GLU A 261 -21.45 9.16 34.09
N GLY A 262 -20.48 8.40 34.59
CA GLY A 262 -20.60 7.46 35.69
C GLY A 262 -19.31 7.46 36.49
N ASN A 263 -19.32 8.15 37.64
CA ASN A 263 -18.13 8.38 38.46
C ASN A 263 -17.50 7.07 39.00
N ASN A 264 -16.17 6.99 39.00
CA ASN A 264 -15.42 6.91 40.25
C ASN A 264 -13.91 7.18 40.10
N GLU A 265 -13.29 7.50 41.24
CA GLU A 265 -12.03 8.23 41.36
C GLU A 265 -10.75 7.36 41.38
N ASN A 266 -9.59 8.04 41.33
CA ASN A 266 -8.24 7.59 41.70
C ASN A 266 -7.47 6.65 40.75
N ALA A 267 -6.59 7.24 39.92
CA ALA A 267 -5.26 6.71 39.63
C ALA A 267 -4.30 7.82 39.17
N GLU A 268 -3.03 7.76 39.59
CA GLU A 268 -2.00 8.75 39.31
C GLU A 268 -1.51 8.71 37.84
N SER A 269 -0.95 9.84 37.38
CA SER A 269 -0.46 10.03 36.02
C SER A 269 0.64 9.04 35.63
N ARG A 270 0.38 8.21 34.60
CA ARG A 270 1.40 7.52 33.82
C ARG A 270 1.45 8.12 32.42
N GLU A 271 2.61 8.65 32.04
CA GLU A 271 2.89 9.02 30.65
C GLU A 271 2.85 7.77 29.77
N GLU A 272 1.93 7.74 28.80
CA GLU A 272 1.90 6.66 27.80
C GLU A 272 3.02 6.87 26.78
N LYS A 273 3.99 5.94 26.76
CA LYS A 273 4.99 5.88 25.69
C LYS A 273 4.35 5.39 24.38
N PRO A 274 4.60 6.04 23.23
CA PRO A 274 4.05 5.61 21.95
C PRO A 274 4.70 4.30 21.48
N THR A 275 3.95 3.21 21.48
CA THR A 275 4.41 1.88 21.05
C THR A 275 4.10 1.62 19.56
N GLY A 276 4.82 2.30 18.68
CA GLY A 276 4.69 2.17 17.22
C GLY A 276 5.40 0.95 16.62
N LYS A 277 4.91 0.46 15.47
CA LYS A 277 5.42 -0.72 14.75
C LYS A 277 6.73 -0.40 14.02
N LYS A 278 7.67 -1.34 14.01
CA LYS A 278 8.98 -1.20 13.36
C LYS A 278 9.19 -2.32 12.34
N PHE A 279 9.56 -1.94 11.12
CA PHE A 279 9.89 -2.89 10.07
C PHE A 279 11.17 -3.66 10.41
N MET A 280 11.12 -4.99 10.34
CA MET A 280 12.18 -5.90 10.80
C MET A 280 12.74 -5.50 12.18
N ASP A 281 11.86 -5.30 13.17
CA ASP A 281 12.20 -4.90 14.55
C ASP A 281 13.00 -3.58 14.68
N GLY A 282 13.10 -2.80 13.60
CA GLY A 282 13.88 -1.57 13.53
C GLY A 282 15.34 -1.77 13.13
N LEU A 283 15.73 -2.97 12.67
CA LEU A 283 17.09 -3.28 12.25
C LEU A 283 17.44 -2.64 10.88
N VAL A 284 16.43 -2.30 10.07
CA VAL A 284 16.60 -1.54 8.81
C VAL A 284 16.43 -0.05 9.07
N ARG A 285 17.49 0.74 8.87
CA ARG A 285 17.41 2.20 8.91
C ARG A 285 16.81 2.76 7.62
N GLY A 286 16.02 3.84 7.75
CA GLY A 286 15.39 4.53 6.62
C GLY A 286 14.00 4.03 6.23
N VAL A 287 13.53 2.88 6.76
CA VAL A 287 12.17 2.41 6.51
C VAL A 287 11.20 3.02 7.52
N VAL A 288 10.20 3.73 7.02
CA VAL A 288 9.15 4.37 7.82
C VAL A 288 7.85 3.58 7.67
N LEU A 289 7.17 3.30 8.78
CA LEU A 289 5.84 2.71 8.75
C LEU A 289 4.86 3.70 8.10
N VAL A 290 4.12 3.26 7.08
CA VAL A 290 3.00 4.03 6.53
C VAL A 290 1.88 4.08 7.58
N THR A 291 1.84 5.19 8.33
CA THR A 291 0.83 5.46 9.36
C THR A 291 -0.42 6.14 8.81
N ASP A 292 -0.32 6.81 7.66
CA ASP A 292 -1.46 7.39 6.95
C ASP A 292 -2.47 6.29 6.55
N PRO A 293 -3.70 6.31 7.10
CA PRO A 293 -4.72 5.31 6.78
C PRO A 293 -5.10 5.28 5.29
N LEU A 294 -5.03 6.42 4.59
CA LEU A 294 -5.41 6.55 3.18
C LEU A 294 -4.34 5.92 2.29
N LYS A 295 -3.08 6.36 2.41
CA LYS A 295 -1.95 5.73 1.69
C LYS A 295 -1.85 4.23 2.00
N LYS A 296 -2.16 3.81 3.23
CA LYS A 296 -2.25 2.39 3.60
C LYS A 296 -3.37 1.65 2.85
N LYS A 297 -4.60 2.19 2.80
CA LYS A 297 -5.74 1.59 2.07
C LYS A 297 -5.45 1.53 0.56
N MET A 298 -4.92 2.59 -0.03
CA MET A 298 -4.54 2.66 -1.44
C MET A 298 -3.51 1.58 -1.81
N LEU A 299 -2.42 1.48 -1.05
CA LEU A 299 -1.38 0.46 -1.27
C LEU A 299 -1.93 -0.97 -1.08
N GLN A 300 -2.83 -1.19 -0.11
CA GLN A 300 -3.49 -2.48 0.07
C GLN A 300 -4.43 -2.82 -1.10
N GLY A 301 -5.18 -1.84 -1.61
CA GLY A 301 -6.03 -1.98 -2.80
C GLY A 301 -5.21 -2.33 -4.04
N LYS A 302 -4.13 -1.58 -4.30
CA LYS A 302 -3.25 -1.80 -5.46
C LYS A 302 -2.65 -3.21 -5.47
N ILE A 303 -2.20 -3.69 -4.32
CA ILE A 303 -1.62 -5.04 -4.23
C ILE A 303 -2.69 -6.14 -4.29
N LYS A 304 -3.90 -5.88 -3.78
CA LYS A 304 -5.06 -6.77 -3.95
C LYS A 304 -5.42 -6.94 -5.42
N GLU A 305 -5.47 -5.84 -6.18
CA GLU A 305 -5.66 -5.80 -7.64
C GLU A 305 -4.58 -6.61 -8.37
N LEU A 306 -3.31 -6.25 -8.20
CA LEU A 306 -2.16 -6.88 -8.86
C LEU A 306 -2.03 -8.38 -8.54
N CYS A 307 -2.35 -8.79 -7.31
CA CYS A 307 -2.33 -10.21 -6.95
C CYS A 307 -3.56 -10.99 -7.46
N GLY A 308 -4.59 -10.32 -8.00
CA GLY A 308 -5.88 -10.94 -8.34
C GLY A 308 -6.65 -11.44 -7.10
N ALA A 309 -6.43 -10.83 -5.94
CA ALA A 309 -6.95 -11.30 -4.65
C ALA A 309 -8.40 -10.86 -4.41
N LYS A 310 -9.30 -11.84 -4.21
CA LYS A 310 -10.75 -11.61 -4.06
C LYS A 310 -11.20 -11.17 -2.65
N ARG A 311 -10.30 -11.16 -1.67
CA ARG A 311 -10.62 -10.90 -0.26
C ARG A 311 -9.60 -9.93 0.33
N ASP A 312 -10.02 -9.16 1.32
CA ASP A 312 -9.15 -8.25 2.05
C ASP A 312 -8.22 -9.03 3.01
N GLY A 313 -7.08 -8.41 3.33
CA GLY A 313 -5.98 -9.04 4.07
C GLY A 313 -4.73 -9.26 3.19
N PHE A 314 -3.70 -9.90 3.75
CA PHE A 314 -2.45 -10.13 3.03
C PHE A 314 -2.64 -11.08 1.83
N PRO A 315 -2.44 -10.63 0.58
CA PRO A 315 -2.78 -11.41 -0.61
C PRO A 315 -1.73 -12.47 -0.96
N GLY A 316 -0.53 -12.38 -0.37
CA GLY A 316 0.57 -13.29 -0.69
C GLY A 316 0.32 -14.75 -0.31
N LEU A 317 0.85 -15.63 -1.15
CA LEU A 317 0.66 -17.08 -1.13
C LEU A 317 0.91 -17.72 0.26
N GLN A 318 0.01 -18.63 0.63
CA GLN A 318 -0.02 -19.35 1.89
C GLN A 318 0.12 -20.87 1.63
N PRO A 319 1.31 -21.45 1.88
CA PRO A 319 1.53 -22.88 1.65
C PRO A 319 0.88 -23.75 2.73
N VAL A 320 0.37 -24.90 2.31
CA VAL A 320 -0.19 -25.94 3.19
C VAL A 320 0.88 -26.86 3.74
N SER A 321 0.63 -27.46 4.91
CA SER A 321 1.54 -28.47 5.47
C SER A 321 1.56 -29.72 4.58
N LEU A 322 2.74 -30.30 4.41
CA LEU A 322 2.89 -31.62 3.80
C LEU A 322 2.24 -32.66 4.72
N GLU A 323 1.28 -33.41 4.21
CA GLU A 323 0.43 -34.31 4.98
C GLU A 323 0.25 -35.63 4.22
N ARG A 324 0.17 -36.74 4.97
CA ARG A 324 0.02 -38.12 4.48
C ARG A 324 -1.08 -38.92 5.18
N SER A 325 -2.07 -38.23 5.75
CA SER A 325 -3.29 -38.82 6.32
C SER A 325 -4.12 -39.50 5.23
N ARG A 326 -5.05 -40.40 5.60
CA ARG A 326 -5.90 -41.09 4.61
C ARG A 326 -6.85 -40.12 3.90
N GLU A 327 -7.21 -39.04 4.60
CA GLU A 327 -8.19 -38.04 4.21
C GLU A 327 -7.56 -36.91 3.38
N ALA A 328 -6.28 -36.60 3.58
CA ALA A 328 -5.62 -35.43 3.01
C ALA A 328 -4.16 -35.68 2.55
N ASP A 329 -3.80 -36.88 2.10
CA ASP A 329 -2.50 -37.16 1.47
C ASP A 329 -2.27 -36.22 0.27
N ASN A 330 -1.39 -35.23 0.48
CA ASN A 330 -0.89 -34.31 -0.52
C ASN A 330 0.58 -34.61 -0.90
N MET A 331 1.24 -35.53 -0.19
CA MET A 331 2.59 -36.00 -0.51
C MET A 331 2.66 -36.62 -1.90
N LYS A 332 1.58 -37.29 -2.34
CA LYS A 332 1.40 -37.79 -3.71
C LYS A 332 1.61 -36.76 -4.83
N LEU A 333 1.43 -35.46 -4.56
CA LEU A 333 1.65 -34.41 -5.55
C LEU A 333 3.11 -34.38 -6.06
N LEU A 334 4.07 -34.73 -5.19
CA LEU A 334 5.50 -34.81 -5.53
C LEU A 334 5.83 -35.90 -6.56
N ALA A 335 4.92 -36.88 -6.74
CA ALA A 335 5.01 -37.90 -7.78
C ALA A 335 4.25 -37.54 -9.06
N GLN A 336 3.28 -36.63 -8.95
CA GLN A 336 2.34 -36.29 -10.03
C GLN A 336 2.78 -35.06 -10.85
N ARG A 337 3.60 -34.17 -10.27
CA ARG A 337 3.96 -32.87 -10.86
C ARG A 337 5.45 -32.56 -10.65
N PRO A 338 6.09 -31.76 -11.52
CA PRO A 338 7.42 -31.24 -11.27
C PRO A 338 7.41 -30.25 -10.09
N TYR A 339 8.30 -30.47 -9.13
CA TYR A 339 8.53 -29.58 -8.00
C TYR A 339 9.99 -29.16 -7.93
N MET A 340 10.22 -27.95 -7.41
CA MET A 340 11.51 -27.56 -6.85
C MET A 340 11.40 -27.44 -5.34
N VAL A 341 12.49 -27.74 -4.64
CA VAL A 341 12.61 -27.63 -3.19
C VAL A 341 13.58 -26.51 -2.82
N SER A 342 13.27 -25.80 -1.74
CA SER A 342 14.19 -24.91 -1.04
C SER A 342 14.02 -25.09 0.47
N TRP A 343 15.00 -24.66 1.24
CA TRP A 343 14.91 -24.63 2.70
C TRP A 343 13.85 -23.61 3.17
N LYS A 344 13.26 -23.78 4.36
CA LYS A 344 12.34 -22.80 4.95
C LYS A 344 13.11 -21.91 5.94
N ALA A 345 12.91 -20.59 5.81
CA ALA A 345 13.38 -19.58 6.76
C ALA A 345 12.43 -19.54 7.97
N ASP A 346 12.99 -19.42 9.18
CA ASP A 346 12.29 -18.76 10.28
C ASP A 346 12.52 -17.25 10.19
N GLY A 347 11.82 -16.63 9.24
CA GLY A 347 12.00 -15.22 8.91
C GLY A 347 10.67 -14.57 8.55
N MET A 348 10.57 -13.27 8.82
CA MET A 348 9.40 -12.47 8.50
C MET A 348 9.17 -12.46 6.98
N ARG A 349 7.92 -12.69 6.59
CA ARG A 349 7.51 -12.80 5.18
C ARG A 349 6.94 -11.47 4.73
N TYR A 350 7.52 -10.92 3.69
CA TYR A 350 7.08 -9.66 3.10
C TYR A 350 6.75 -9.82 1.63
N MET A 351 5.74 -9.11 1.17
CA MET A 351 5.62 -8.78 -0.26
C MET A 351 6.29 -7.44 -0.49
N VAL A 352 7.14 -7.32 -1.51
CA VAL A 352 7.79 -6.04 -1.87
C VAL A 352 7.21 -5.53 -3.18
N TYR A 353 6.75 -4.28 -3.14
CA TYR A 353 6.28 -3.52 -4.29
C TYR A 353 7.29 -2.40 -4.55
N ILE A 354 7.88 -2.40 -5.75
CA ILE A 354 8.75 -1.34 -6.25
C ILE A 354 7.91 -0.59 -7.29
N CYS A 355 7.50 0.63 -6.94
CA CYS A 355 6.68 1.50 -7.79
C CYS A 355 7.56 2.47 -8.61
N ASP A 356 8.62 2.98 -8.00
CA ASP A 356 9.57 3.94 -8.60
C ASP A 356 10.92 3.85 -7.84
N GLU A 357 11.96 4.55 -8.31
CA GLU A 357 13.32 4.57 -7.74
C GLU A 357 13.36 4.80 -6.22
N ASN A 358 12.39 5.55 -5.69
CA ASN A 358 12.28 5.89 -4.26
C ASN A 358 10.99 5.40 -3.59
N GLU A 359 10.10 4.71 -4.31
CA GLU A 359 8.81 4.24 -3.80
C GLU A 359 8.80 2.70 -3.66
N ILE A 360 9.48 2.22 -2.61
CA ILE A 360 9.61 0.79 -2.28
C ILE A 360 8.84 0.48 -1.00
N TYR A 361 7.83 -0.38 -1.10
CA TYR A 361 6.91 -0.74 -0.01
C TYR A 361 7.00 -2.21 0.34
N ALA A 362 6.90 -2.54 1.64
CA ALA A 362 6.95 -3.91 2.14
C ALA A 362 5.75 -4.24 3.05
N PHE A 363 5.09 -5.37 2.80
CA PHE A 363 3.82 -5.75 3.44
C PHE A 363 3.98 -7.06 4.22
N ASP A 364 3.74 -7.01 5.52
CA ASP A 364 3.77 -8.17 6.43
C ASP A 364 2.45 -8.96 6.43
N ARG A 365 2.44 -10.04 7.22
CA ARG A 365 1.27 -10.93 7.39
C ARG A 365 0.35 -10.50 8.51
N ASP A 366 0.94 -10.10 9.63
CA ASP A 366 0.29 -9.78 10.88
C ASP A 366 0.85 -8.43 11.32
N ASN A 367 -0.01 -7.42 11.30
CA ASN A 367 0.37 -6.02 11.41
C ASN A 367 0.58 -5.61 12.89
N GLU A 368 1.54 -6.15 13.69
CA GLU A 368 1.86 -5.79 15.13
C GLU A 368 3.36 -6.13 15.54
N VAL A 369 3.83 -6.01 16.81
CA VAL A 369 5.26 -5.61 17.21
C VAL A 369 5.89 -6.20 18.52
N LYS A 370 7.26 -6.23 18.64
CA LYS A 370 8.22 -5.98 19.81
C LYS A 370 9.32 -7.06 20.02
N ASP A 371 10.48 -6.91 20.71
CA ASP A 371 11.19 -5.91 21.58
C ASP A 371 12.60 -5.60 20.97
N GLU A 372 13.30 -4.44 21.05
CA GLU A 372 13.53 -3.37 22.07
C GLU A 372 14.91 -3.38 22.85
N ARG A 373 15.79 -4.40 22.78
CA ARG A 373 16.99 -4.57 23.69
C ARG A 373 18.43 -4.17 23.29
N GLY A 374 18.66 -3.45 22.19
CA GLY A 374 19.92 -2.68 22.02
C GLY A 374 21.27 -3.44 21.99
N ASN A 375 21.29 -4.71 21.59
CA ASN A 375 22.55 -5.44 21.31
C ASN A 375 23.02 -5.20 19.86
N MET A 376 24.30 -5.47 19.57
CA MET A 376 24.91 -5.23 18.25
C MET A 376 24.07 -5.83 17.10
N VAL A 377 23.67 -4.97 16.15
CA VAL A 377 22.67 -5.31 15.13
C VAL A 377 23.29 -5.87 13.86
N ASP A 378 22.73 -7.01 13.48
CA ASP A 378 22.90 -7.77 12.25
C ASP A 378 22.18 -7.08 11.03
N LEU A 379 22.83 -6.83 9.87
CA LEU A 379 22.22 -6.17 8.67
C LEU A 379 21.20 -7.08 7.98
N PRO A 380 19.98 -6.62 7.74
CA PRO A 380 18.97 -7.44 7.09
C PRO A 380 19.29 -7.87 5.65
N ARG A 381 18.62 -8.91 5.16
CA ARG A 381 18.78 -9.53 3.83
C ARG A 381 17.42 -9.93 3.26
N LEU A 382 17.12 -9.43 2.08
CA LEU A 382 15.88 -9.68 1.34
C LEU A 382 16.10 -10.91 0.43
N LEU A 383 15.56 -12.08 0.80
CA LEU A 383 15.71 -13.37 0.11
C LEU A 383 14.49 -13.69 -0.78
N ILE A 384 14.56 -13.17 -1.99
CA ILE A 384 13.52 -13.20 -3.01
C ILE A 384 13.24 -14.63 -3.48
N TYR A 385 11.98 -15.09 -3.47
CA TYR A 385 11.66 -16.48 -3.76
C TYR A 385 10.58 -16.71 -4.84
N ASP A 386 9.81 -15.70 -5.22
CA ASP A 386 8.87 -15.75 -6.36
C ASP A 386 8.61 -14.31 -6.87
N ILE A 387 8.02 -14.13 -8.06
CA ILE A 387 7.72 -12.83 -8.72
C ILE A 387 6.30 -12.87 -9.29
N ILE A 388 5.52 -11.80 -9.14
CA ILE A 388 4.10 -11.75 -9.61
C ILE A 388 3.98 -10.87 -10.86
N HIS A 389 4.73 -9.78 -10.93
CA HIS A 389 4.79 -8.89 -12.09
C HIS A 389 6.24 -8.40 -12.29
N PHE A 390 6.58 -8.07 -13.53
CA PHE A 390 7.82 -7.44 -13.93
C PHE A 390 7.48 -6.50 -15.09
N GLU A 391 7.73 -5.23 -14.91
CA GLU A 391 7.19 -4.12 -15.70
C GLU A 391 5.66 -4.27 -15.79
N ASP A 392 5.06 -3.86 -16.92
CA ASP A 392 3.65 -4.12 -17.22
C ASP A 392 3.30 -5.62 -17.38
N MET A 393 4.27 -6.54 -17.28
CA MET A 393 4.05 -7.97 -17.51
C MET A 393 3.62 -8.71 -16.23
N HIS A 394 2.43 -9.31 -16.26
CA HIS A 394 1.94 -10.22 -15.22
C HIS A 394 2.62 -11.60 -15.29
N VAL A 395 3.93 -11.67 -14.97
CA VAL A 395 4.74 -12.91 -14.98
C VAL A 395 4.20 -13.98 -14.02
N GLY A 396 3.40 -13.60 -13.02
CA GLY A 396 2.68 -14.50 -12.11
C GLY A 396 1.79 -15.53 -12.81
N LYS A 397 1.35 -15.28 -14.06
CA LYS A 397 0.60 -16.23 -14.89
C LYS A 397 1.49 -17.34 -15.49
N GLU A 398 2.79 -17.13 -15.55
CA GLU A 398 3.76 -18.08 -16.11
C GLU A 398 4.15 -19.18 -15.10
N ASN A 399 4.77 -20.25 -15.61
CA ASN A 399 5.36 -21.31 -14.78
C ASN A 399 6.47 -20.79 -13.87
N PHE A 400 6.70 -21.45 -12.73
CA PHE A 400 7.64 -20.98 -11.72
C PHE A 400 9.10 -20.97 -12.21
N ASP A 401 9.48 -21.79 -13.19
CA ASP A 401 10.81 -21.72 -13.80
C ASP A 401 11.02 -20.42 -14.58
N ILE A 402 10.02 -19.94 -15.32
CA ILE A 402 10.02 -18.63 -16.00
C ILE A 402 10.09 -17.50 -14.95
N ARG A 403 9.26 -17.56 -13.91
CA ARG A 403 9.25 -16.58 -12.79
C ARG A 403 10.61 -16.53 -12.09
N PHE A 404 11.20 -17.69 -11.79
CA PHE A 404 12.52 -17.79 -11.16
C PHE A 404 13.66 -17.32 -12.07
N MET A 405 13.58 -17.52 -13.39
CA MET A 405 14.52 -16.93 -14.34
C MET A 405 14.40 -15.41 -14.42
N CYS A 406 13.18 -14.86 -14.40
CA CYS A 406 12.93 -13.42 -14.38
C CYS A 406 13.58 -12.74 -13.16
N ILE A 407 13.39 -13.29 -11.95
CA ILE A 407 14.10 -12.84 -10.73
C ILE A 407 15.61 -12.77 -10.93
N ARG A 408 16.20 -13.81 -11.53
CA ARG A 408 17.64 -13.91 -11.69
C ARG A 408 18.18 -12.91 -12.72
N ARG A 409 17.60 -12.90 -13.91
CA ARG A 409 18.07 -12.12 -15.06
C ARG A 409 17.71 -10.65 -15.02
N GLU A 410 16.53 -10.33 -14.51
CA GLU A 410 16.00 -8.96 -14.60
C GLU A 410 16.15 -8.15 -13.31
N LEU A 411 16.37 -8.81 -12.16
CA LEU A 411 16.65 -8.12 -10.89
C LEU A 411 18.04 -8.41 -10.31
N ILE A 412 18.44 -9.68 -10.15
CA ILE A 412 19.69 -10.01 -9.46
C ILE A 412 20.93 -9.73 -10.32
N GLU A 413 20.92 -10.13 -11.59
CA GLU A 413 22.03 -9.91 -12.53
C GLU A 413 22.27 -8.41 -12.82
N PRO A 414 21.26 -7.55 -13.06
CA PRO A 414 21.46 -6.12 -13.30
C PRO A 414 21.94 -5.39 -12.06
N ARG A 415 21.43 -5.73 -10.86
CA ARG A 415 21.96 -5.21 -9.59
C ARG A 415 23.42 -5.62 -9.38
N ASN A 416 23.77 -6.89 -9.63
CA ASN A 416 25.16 -7.34 -9.56
C ASN A 416 26.08 -6.63 -10.57
N ALA A 417 25.60 -6.34 -11.78
CA ALA A 417 26.33 -5.56 -12.78
C ALA A 417 26.52 -4.10 -12.33
N ALA A 418 25.47 -3.47 -11.79
CA ALA A 418 25.53 -2.11 -11.25
C ALA A 418 26.46 -1.98 -10.03
N ILE A 419 26.49 -3.00 -9.17
CA ILE A 419 27.47 -3.14 -8.07
C ILE A 419 28.89 -3.23 -8.63
N LYS A 420 29.14 -4.11 -9.61
CA LYS A 420 30.47 -4.28 -10.23
C LYS A 420 30.93 -3.01 -10.96
N ALA A 421 30.00 -2.24 -11.52
CA ALA A 421 30.25 -0.94 -12.14
C ALA A 421 30.38 0.23 -11.13
N GLY A 422 30.27 -0.02 -9.82
CA GLY A 422 30.36 1.01 -8.78
C GLY A 422 29.17 1.97 -8.70
N ARG A 423 28.09 1.71 -9.47
CA ARG A 423 26.84 2.50 -9.45
C ARG A 423 26.05 2.24 -8.16
N ILE A 424 26.01 0.98 -7.71
CA ILE A 424 25.48 0.59 -6.41
C ILE A 424 26.65 0.33 -5.45
N ARG A 425 26.60 0.94 -4.27
CA ARG A 425 27.55 0.71 -3.17
C ARG A 425 26.87 -0.16 -2.12
N LYS A 426 27.30 -1.42 -1.97
CA LYS A 426 26.68 -2.41 -1.06
C LYS A 426 26.64 -1.92 0.39
N GLU A 427 27.60 -1.09 0.77
CA GLU A 427 27.81 -0.54 2.10
C GLU A 427 26.74 0.51 2.45
N ARG A 428 26.06 1.06 1.43
CA ARG A 428 24.96 2.03 1.55
C ARG A 428 23.58 1.39 1.45
N GLU A 429 23.48 0.13 1.02
CA GLU A 429 22.17 -0.54 0.93
C GLU A 429 21.65 -0.84 2.36
N PRO A 430 20.37 -0.52 2.67
CA PRO A 430 19.82 -0.73 4.01
C PRO A 430 19.61 -2.22 4.35
N MET A 431 19.65 -3.10 3.33
CA MET A 431 19.60 -4.56 3.46
C MET A 431 20.23 -5.25 2.22
N SER A 432 20.75 -6.46 2.37
CA SER A 432 21.31 -7.26 1.26
C SER A 432 20.23 -7.99 0.47
N VAL A 433 19.89 -7.54 -0.73
CA VAL A 433 18.93 -8.24 -1.60
C VAL A 433 19.59 -9.38 -2.38
N ARG A 434 19.02 -10.59 -2.31
CA ARG A 434 19.49 -11.83 -2.94
C ARG A 434 18.31 -12.68 -3.43
N VAL A 435 18.54 -13.54 -4.42
CA VAL A 435 17.61 -14.64 -4.71
C VAL A 435 17.76 -15.75 -3.66
N LYS A 436 16.65 -16.40 -3.34
CA LYS A 436 16.59 -17.64 -2.59
C LYS A 436 16.68 -18.80 -3.57
N ASP A 437 17.76 -19.56 -3.51
CA ASP A 437 17.97 -20.68 -4.42
C ASP A 437 16.91 -21.79 -4.25
N PHE A 438 16.55 -22.40 -5.36
CA PHE A 438 15.70 -23.58 -5.46
C PHE A 438 16.42 -24.66 -6.26
N TRP A 439 16.17 -25.92 -5.90
CA TRP A 439 16.77 -27.10 -6.54
C TRP A 439 15.70 -28.10 -6.95
N GLU A 440 16.01 -28.99 -7.89
CA GLU A 440 15.14 -30.13 -8.23
C GLU A 440 14.99 -31.08 -7.03
N LEU A 441 13.91 -31.87 -6.98
CA LEU A 441 13.61 -32.76 -5.86
C LEU A 441 14.75 -33.75 -5.55
N GLU A 442 15.52 -34.17 -6.55
CA GLU A 442 16.68 -35.04 -6.44
C GLU A 442 17.79 -34.45 -5.55
N ALA A 443 17.83 -33.13 -5.36
CA ALA A 443 18.76 -32.47 -4.46
C ALA A 443 18.33 -32.53 -2.98
N LEU A 444 17.10 -32.97 -2.67
CA LEU A 444 16.54 -33.01 -1.32
C LEU A 444 17.48 -33.58 -0.24
N PRO A 445 18.23 -34.69 -0.44
CA PRO A 445 19.15 -35.19 0.58
C PRO A 445 20.24 -34.17 0.95
N LYS A 446 20.73 -33.41 -0.04
CA LYS A 446 21.82 -32.42 0.10
C LYS A 446 21.38 -31.23 0.96
N LEU A 447 20.10 -30.83 0.89
CA LEU A 447 19.55 -29.75 1.72
C LEU A 447 19.60 -30.08 3.23
N PHE A 448 19.71 -31.36 3.58
CA PHE A 448 19.87 -31.83 4.96
C PHE A 448 21.30 -32.19 5.37
N GLU A 449 22.30 -31.96 4.50
CA GLU A 449 23.70 -32.24 4.83
C GLU A 449 24.28 -31.12 5.70
N PRO A 450 25.14 -31.42 6.70
CA PRO A 450 25.81 -30.40 7.51
C PRO A 450 26.62 -29.38 6.70
N LYS A 451 27.09 -29.76 5.50
CA LYS A 451 27.78 -28.85 4.57
C LYS A 451 26.83 -27.77 4.02
N PHE A 452 25.57 -28.13 3.78
CA PHE A 452 24.56 -27.20 3.30
C PHE A 452 24.03 -26.34 4.45
N THR A 453 23.62 -26.95 5.56
CA THR A 453 23.02 -26.23 6.70
C THR A 453 23.97 -25.23 7.35
N LYS A 454 25.29 -25.45 7.30
CA LYS A 454 26.31 -24.48 7.75
C LYS A 454 26.56 -23.31 6.78
N ASN A 455 26.26 -23.49 5.49
CA ASN A 455 26.41 -22.44 4.47
C ASN A 455 25.17 -21.53 4.42
N VAL A 456 24.01 -22.05 4.80
CA VAL A 456 22.80 -21.26 5.04
C VAL A 456 23.01 -20.48 6.34
N GLY A 457 23.04 -19.15 6.25
CA GLY A 457 23.49 -18.28 7.35
C GLY A 457 22.52 -18.10 8.53
N HIS A 458 21.53 -18.98 8.66
CA HIS A 458 20.42 -18.93 9.61
C HIS A 458 19.84 -20.34 9.84
N GLU A 459 18.97 -20.49 10.82
CA GLU A 459 18.35 -21.77 11.15
C GLU A 459 17.30 -22.20 10.12
N ILE A 460 17.41 -23.44 9.64
CA ILE A 460 16.47 -24.04 8.69
C ILE A 460 15.33 -24.70 9.48
N ASP A 461 14.15 -24.07 9.51
CA ASP A 461 13.01 -24.56 10.28
C ASP A 461 12.12 -25.56 9.51
N GLY A 462 12.51 -25.91 8.29
CA GLY A 462 11.81 -26.85 7.42
C GLY A 462 12.20 -26.74 5.95
N LEU A 463 11.30 -27.13 5.06
CA LEU A 463 11.42 -27.02 3.60
C LEU A 463 10.17 -26.38 3.00
N ILE A 464 10.33 -25.77 1.83
CA ILE A 464 9.24 -25.36 0.93
C ILE A 464 9.39 -26.14 -0.37
N LEU A 465 8.31 -26.76 -0.83
CA LEU A 465 8.22 -27.45 -2.11
C LEU A 465 7.26 -26.66 -3.01
N GLN A 466 7.83 -26.08 -4.06
CA GLN A 466 7.17 -25.19 -5.01
C GLN A 466 6.92 -25.96 -6.32
N PRO A 467 5.67 -26.07 -6.82
CA PRO A 467 5.38 -26.69 -8.10
C PRO A 467 5.93 -25.81 -9.24
N VAL A 468 6.47 -26.44 -10.28
CA VAL A 468 7.06 -25.74 -11.43
C VAL A 468 5.97 -25.37 -12.43
N ASP A 469 5.05 -26.28 -12.69
CA ASP A 469 4.01 -26.26 -13.72
C ASP A 469 2.71 -25.54 -13.29
N ALA A 470 2.84 -24.50 -12.47
CA ALA A 470 1.69 -23.79 -11.92
C ALA A 470 1.93 -22.26 -11.82
N PRO A 471 0.91 -21.44 -12.16
CA PRO A 471 0.95 -19.99 -11.95
C PRO A 471 0.96 -19.65 -10.47
N TYR A 472 1.35 -18.42 -10.15
CA TYR A 472 1.18 -17.83 -8.83
C TYR A 472 -0.32 -17.81 -8.48
N THR A 473 -0.66 -18.09 -7.22
CA THR A 473 -2.04 -18.06 -6.72
C THR A 473 -2.08 -17.28 -5.39
N PRO A 474 -2.88 -16.21 -5.27
CA PRO A 474 -3.00 -15.44 -4.03
C PRO A 474 -3.68 -16.26 -2.93
N GLY A 475 -3.34 -15.98 -1.67
CA GLY A 475 -3.92 -16.66 -0.51
C GLY A 475 -3.54 -18.15 -0.42
N ARG A 476 -4.47 -19.00 0.03
CA ARG A 476 -4.19 -20.44 0.26
C ARG A 476 -3.95 -21.17 -1.06
N CYS A 477 -2.77 -21.77 -1.20
CA CYS A 477 -2.43 -22.61 -2.33
C CYS A 477 -2.17 -24.05 -1.87
N ASP A 478 -3.06 -24.96 -2.24
CA ASP A 478 -3.05 -26.36 -1.79
C ASP A 478 -1.98 -27.22 -2.51
N ILE A 479 -1.32 -26.67 -3.54
CA ILE A 479 -0.20 -27.31 -4.26
C ILE A 479 1.18 -26.77 -3.87
N VAL A 480 1.30 -25.66 -3.11
CA VAL A 480 2.59 -25.25 -2.53
C VAL A 480 2.69 -25.81 -1.13
N LEU A 481 3.68 -26.65 -0.90
CA LEU A 481 3.78 -27.48 0.29
C LEU A 481 4.90 -26.94 1.19
N LYS A 482 4.67 -26.94 2.50
CA LYS A 482 5.70 -26.72 3.52
C LYS A 482 5.88 -27.99 4.34
N TRP A 483 7.10 -28.44 4.48
CA TRP A 483 7.44 -29.52 5.39
C TRP A 483 8.18 -28.94 6.60
N LYS A 484 7.89 -29.45 7.79
CA LYS A 484 8.64 -29.19 9.02
C LYS A 484 9.08 -30.52 9.62
N PRO A 485 10.25 -30.59 10.28
CA PRO A 485 10.56 -31.72 11.15
C PRO A 485 9.41 -31.93 12.17
N PRO A 486 9.03 -33.17 12.49
CA PRO A 486 7.98 -33.44 13.47
C PRO A 486 8.21 -32.74 14.83
N SER A 487 9.47 -32.60 15.24
CA SER A 487 9.91 -31.88 16.44
C SER A 487 9.64 -30.37 16.42
N HIS A 488 9.36 -29.76 15.26
CA HIS A 488 9.10 -28.32 15.08
C HIS A 488 7.63 -28.00 14.79
N ASN A 489 6.74 -28.98 14.95
CA ASN A 489 5.30 -28.76 14.87
C ASN A 489 4.76 -28.33 16.24
N SER A 490 3.97 -27.26 16.24
CA SER A 490 3.36 -26.67 17.43
C SER A 490 2.04 -25.95 17.09
N ILE A 491 1.16 -25.83 18.08
CA ILE A 491 -0.13 -25.12 17.97
C ILE A 491 -0.22 -24.12 19.12
N ASP A 492 -0.67 -22.90 18.81
CA ASP A 492 -0.97 -21.89 19.82
C ASP A 492 -2.42 -22.01 20.29
N PHE A 493 -2.61 -22.32 21.57
CA PHE A 493 -3.92 -22.47 22.22
C PHE A 493 -4.13 -21.39 23.27
N ARG A 494 -5.38 -20.97 23.49
CA ARG A 494 -5.77 -20.28 24.72
C ARG A 494 -5.98 -21.34 25.79
N LEU A 495 -5.16 -21.33 26.84
CA LEU A 495 -5.31 -22.23 27.97
C LEU A 495 -6.45 -21.76 28.87
N GLN A 496 -7.26 -22.68 29.38
CA GLN A 496 -8.15 -22.40 30.51
C GLN A 496 -8.09 -23.56 31.50
N ILE A 497 -7.64 -23.30 32.73
CA ILE A 497 -7.45 -24.31 33.76
C ILE A 497 -8.70 -24.40 34.63
N ARG A 498 -9.24 -25.61 34.79
CA ARG A 498 -10.35 -25.84 35.73
C ARG A 498 -9.96 -26.93 36.72
N LYS A 499 -10.30 -26.72 37.99
CA LYS A 499 -10.19 -27.74 39.04
C LYS A 499 -11.39 -28.66 38.93
N VAL A 500 -11.16 -29.91 38.53
CA VAL A 500 -12.19 -30.94 38.42
C VAL A 500 -12.13 -31.82 39.66
N VAL A 501 -13.28 -32.00 40.30
CA VAL A 501 -13.50 -32.94 41.40
C VAL A 501 -14.50 -33.96 40.90
N LYS A 502 -14.15 -35.24 40.95
CA LYS A 502 -15.07 -36.35 40.71
C LYS A 502 -15.27 -37.10 42.02
N GLU A 503 -16.45 -37.68 42.19
CA GLU A 503 -16.77 -38.50 43.35
C GLU A 503 -15.80 -39.69 43.43
N GLY A 504 -15.13 -39.86 44.59
CA GLY A 504 -14.11 -40.88 44.80
C GLY A 504 -12.70 -40.55 44.28
N GLU A 505 -12.48 -39.45 43.54
CA GLU A 505 -11.15 -39.06 43.04
C GLU A 505 -10.54 -37.85 43.78
N LEU A 506 -9.21 -37.78 43.86
CA LEU A 506 -8.51 -36.57 44.32
C LEU A 506 -8.73 -35.41 43.33
N PRO A 507 -8.96 -34.17 43.81
CA PRO A 507 -9.11 -32.99 42.93
C PRO A 507 -7.93 -32.79 41.97
N GLN A 508 -8.20 -32.74 40.67
CA GLN A 508 -7.19 -32.55 39.63
C GLN A 508 -7.37 -31.19 38.93
N HIS A 509 -6.26 -30.58 38.50
CA HIS A 509 -6.31 -29.42 37.62
C HIS A 509 -6.14 -29.89 36.17
N ILE A 510 -7.13 -29.58 35.33
CA ILE A 510 -7.13 -29.91 33.91
C ILE A 510 -7.01 -28.60 33.12
N GLY A 511 -6.04 -28.55 32.22
CA GLY A 511 -5.88 -27.46 31.26
C GLY A 511 -6.69 -27.78 30.01
N TYR A 512 -7.68 -26.95 29.69
CA TYR A 512 -8.50 -27.03 28.50
C TYR A 512 -7.92 -26.13 27.41
N LEU A 513 -7.71 -26.68 26.21
CA LEU A 513 -7.01 -26.02 25.11
C LEU A 513 -8.01 -25.52 24.06
N TYR A 514 -8.16 -24.21 23.96
CA TYR A 514 -9.11 -23.56 23.06
C TYR A 514 -8.42 -22.98 21.82
N VAL A 515 -9.06 -23.16 20.67
CA VAL A 515 -8.71 -22.54 19.39
C VAL A 515 -9.63 -21.34 19.12
N GLN A 516 -9.32 -20.56 18.09
CA GLN A 516 -10.03 -19.33 17.77
C GLN A 516 -11.54 -19.57 17.51
N HIS A 517 -12.40 -18.80 18.18
CA HIS A 517 -13.87 -18.87 18.11
C HIS A 517 -14.51 -20.23 18.45
N ALA A 518 -13.79 -21.13 19.13
CA ALA A 518 -14.35 -22.39 19.62
C ALA A 518 -14.95 -22.23 21.04
N ASN A 519 -16.23 -22.58 21.18
CA ASN A 519 -16.91 -22.65 22.48
C ASN A 519 -16.49 -23.89 23.29
N GLU A 520 -16.13 -24.97 22.59
CA GLU A 520 -15.63 -26.21 23.18
C GLU A 520 -14.09 -26.31 23.06
N PRO A 521 -13.43 -26.98 24.01
CA PRO A 521 -11.98 -27.20 23.97
C PRO A 521 -11.63 -28.21 22.88
N MET A 522 -10.61 -27.93 22.08
CA MET A 522 -10.09 -28.88 21.08
C MET A 522 -9.41 -30.08 21.74
N ALA A 523 -8.76 -29.85 22.89
CA ALA A 523 -8.06 -30.89 23.64
C ALA A 523 -7.91 -30.53 25.13
N THR A 524 -7.39 -31.48 25.91
CA THR A 524 -7.04 -31.28 27.31
C THR A 524 -5.60 -31.71 27.61
N MET A 525 -4.98 -31.07 28.59
CA MET A 525 -3.67 -31.44 29.12
C MET A 525 -3.66 -31.41 30.66
N LYS A 526 -2.69 -32.09 31.28
CA LYS A 526 -2.52 -32.08 32.73
C LYS A 526 -1.95 -30.74 33.19
N ALA A 527 -2.71 -29.96 33.97
CA ALA A 527 -2.22 -28.70 34.51
C ALA A 527 -1.31 -28.94 35.71
N THR A 528 -0.01 -29.02 35.44
CA THR A 528 1.03 -29.10 36.50
C THR A 528 1.19 -27.75 37.20
N LYS A 529 1.84 -27.72 38.38
CA LYS A 529 2.16 -26.47 39.10
C LYS A 529 2.90 -25.44 38.24
N LYS A 530 3.70 -25.89 37.26
CA LYS A 530 4.40 -25.02 36.29
C LYS A 530 3.47 -24.38 35.26
N LEU A 531 2.31 -24.99 34.99
CA LEU A 531 1.36 -24.50 34.00
C LEU A 531 0.35 -23.48 34.58
N LEU A 532 0.09 -23.55 35.90
CA LEU A 532 -0.87 -22.66 36.59
C LEU A 532 -0.69 -21.15 36.30
N PRO A 533 0.53 -20.58 36.18
CA PRO A 533 0.72 -19.15 35.90
C PRO A 533 0.28 -18.71 34.48
N TYR A 534 -0.04 -19.65 33.59
CA TYR A 534 -0.44 -19.37 32.21
C TYR A 534 -1.95 -19.53 31.98
N ASP A 535 -2.76 -19.60 33.04
CA ASP A 535 -4.22 -19.66 32.91
C ASP A 535 -4.77 -18.43 32.16
N ASN A 536 -5.75 -18.67 31.28
CA ASN A 536 -6.32 -17.72 30.32
C ASN A 536 -5.34 -17.08 29.31
N LYS A 537 -4.05 -17.46 29.32
CA LYS A 537 -3.05 -16.98 28.36
C LYS A 537 -3.01 -17.82 27.08
N ILE A 538 -2.35 -17.29 26.05
CA ILE A 538 -2.02 -18.05 24.84
C ILE A 538 -0.66 -18.73 25.04
N ILE A 539 -0.65 -20.04 24.81
CA ILE A 539 0.51 -20.91 25.00
C ILE A 539 0.79 -21.70 23.72
N GLU A 540 2.06 -21.91 23.42
CA GLU A 540 2.50 -22.80 22.34
C GLU A 540 2.66 -24.22 22.91
N CYS A 541 2.04 -25.20 22.26
CA CYS A 541 2.10 -26.60 22.64
C CYS A 541 2.49 -27.49 21.46
N THR A 542 3.26 -28.54 21.74
CA THR A 542 3.49 -29.65 20.80
C THR A 542 2.76 -30.90 21.27
N PHE A 543 2.59 -31.89 20.38
CA PHE A 543 1.95 -33.17 20.70
C PHE A 543 2.98 -34.29 20.55
N ASP A 544 3.27 -34.98 21.65
CA ASP A 544 4.22 -36.08 21.71
C ASP A 544 3.69 -37.20 22.60
N ASN A 545 3.96 -38.46 22.22
CA ASN A 545 3.56 -39.65 22.98
C ASN A 545 2.09 -39.67 23.46
N GLY A 546 1.18 -39.12 22.64
CA GLY A 546 -0.26 -39.05 22.94
C GLY A 546 -0.68 -37.91 23.88
N GLN A 547 0.23 -37.01 24.26
CA GLN A 547 -0.03 -35.92 25.20
C GLN A 547 0.39 -34.55 24.64
N TRP A 548 -0.34 -33.52 25.04
CA TRP A 548 0.04 -32.12 24.78
C TRP A 548 1.10 -31.67 25.78
N ILE A 549 2.20 -31.11 25.26
CA ILE A 549 3.34 -30.60 26.03
C ILE A 549 3.43 -29.09 25.82
N PHE A 550 3.44 -28.33 26.93
CA PHE A 550 3.68 -26.89 26.93
C PHE A 550 5.13 -26.59 26.52
N MET A 551 5.30 -25.70 25.55
CA MET A 551 6.61 -25.20 25.11
C MET A 551 6.92 -23.83 25.74
N ARG A 552 6.05 -22.84 25.50
CA ARG A 552 6.23 -21.45 25.99
C ARG A 552 4.92 -20.65 26.00
N GLU A 553 4.94 -19.50 26.65
CA GLU A 553 3.93 -18.46 26.51
C GLU A 553 4.10 -17.71 25.17
N ARG A 554 2.98 -17.29 24.56
CA ARG A 554 2.94 -16.47 23.34
C ARG A 554 2.46 -15.05 23.65
N THR A 555 3.31 -14.27 24.30
CA THR A 555 3.04 -12.84 24.56
C THR A 555 2.95 -12.00 23.29
N ASP A 556 3.47 -12.51 22.17
CA ASP A 556 3.40 -11.92 20.83
C ASP A 556 2.04 -12.11 20.14
N LYS A 557 1.11 -12.87 20.73
CA LYS A 557 -0.19 -13.19 20.13
C LYS A 557 -1.36 -12.71 20.96
N SER A 558 -2.31 -12.06 20.28
CA SER A 558 -3.61 -11.68 20.81
C SER A 558 -4.67 -12.79 20.67
N LEU A 559 -4.48 -13.72 19.73
CA LEU A 559 -5.43 -14.81 19.42
C LEU A 559 -4.73 -16.17 19.25
N PRO A 560 -5.35 -17.29 19.70
CA PRO A 560 -4.88 -18.63 19.41
C PRO A 560 -5.06 -18.97 17.92
N ASN A 561 -4.50 -20.10 17.48
CA ASN A 561 -4.66 -20.56 16.10
C ASN A 561 -6.14 -20.84 15.75
N SER A 562 -6.50 -20.66 14.47
CA SER A 562 -7.81 -21.07 13.97
C SER A 562 -7.97 -22.60 14.00
N LEU A 563 -9.21 -23.08 14.18
CA LEU A 563 -9.54 -24.52 14.17
C LEU A 563 -8.95 -25.26 12.96
N LYS A 564 -9.02 -24.65 11.77
CA LYS A 564 -8.48 -25.24 10.53
C LYS A 564 -6.96 -25.35 10.55
N THR A 565 -6.25 -24.34 11.07
CA THR A 565 -4.79 -24.40 11.24
C THR A 565 -4.40 -25.45 12.27
N ALA A 566 -5.10 -25.49 13.40
CA ALA A 566 -4.84 -26.44 14.48
C ALA A 566 -5.06 -27.89 14.03
N HIS A 567 -6.15 -28.19 13.32
CA HIS A 567 -6.38 -29.53 12.74
C HIS A 567 -5.28 -29.92 11.74
N ALA A 568 -4.86 -29.03 10.84
CA ALA A 568 -3.81 -29.34 9.86
C ALA A 568 -2.45 -29.62 10.52
N VAL A 569 -2.09 -28.88 11.58
CA VAL A 569 -0.86 -29.14 12.34
C VAL A 569 -0.98 -30.41 13.16
N TYR A 570 -2.12 -30.64 13.83
CA TYR A 570 -2.36 -31.87 14.59
C TYR A 570 -2.27 -33.12 13.70
N ASN A 571 -2.88 -33.09 12.51
CA ASN A 571 -2.75 -34.16 11.51
C ASN A 571 -1.28 -34.41 11.12
N SER A 572 -0.48 -33.35 11.01
CA SER A 572 0.97 -33.42 10.73
C SER A 572 1.79 -33.98 11.90
N MET A 573 1.28 -33.90 13.14
CA MET A 573 1.89 -34.50 14.34
C MET A 573 1.55 -36.00 14.45
N ILE A 574 0.28 -36.39 14.20
CA ILE A 574 -0.16 -37.80 14.33
C ILE A 574 0.22 -38.67 13.12
N ASN A 575 0.41 -38.07 11.93
CA ASN A 575 0.92 -38.74 10.73
C ASN A 575 2.28 -38.12 10.31
N PRO A 576 3.33 -38.22 11.15
CA PRO A 576 4.57 -37.49 10.93
C PRO A 576 5.28 -37.95 9.66
N ILE A 577 5.73 -36.98 8.86
CA ILE A 577 6.64 -37.21 7.75
C ILE A 577 8.04 -36.86 8.25
N ASP A 578 8.86 -37.85 8.54
CA ASP A 578 10.27 -37.61 8.87
C ASP A 578 11.12 -37.33 7.62
N LYS A 579 12.37 -36.88 7.85
CA LYS A 579 13.33 -36.56 6.80
C LYS A 579 13.58 -37.74 5.85
N ASN A 580 13.81 -38.94 6.41
CA ASN A 580 14.22 -40.11 5.64
C ASN A 580 13.04 -40.62 4.82
N MET A 581 11.84 -40.64 5.39
CA MET A 581 10.59 -40.93 4.71
C MET A 581 10.34 -40.01 3.50
N LEU A 582 10.61 -38.71 3.63
CA LEU A 582 10.49 -37.75 2.53
C LEU A 582 11.52 -38.01 1.43
N ILE A 583 12.78 -38.23 1.80
CA ILE A 583 13.87 -38.58 0.87
C ILE A 583 13.55 -39.87 0.10
N ASP A 584 13.15 -40.92 0.81
CA ASP A 584 12.81 -42.23 0.24
C ASP A 584 11.62 -42.16 -0.72
N PHE A 585 10.59 -41.38 -0.37
CA PHE A 585 9.44 -41.18 -1.23
C PHE A 585 9.84 -40.48 -2.53
N VAL A 586 10.62 -39.40 -2.43
CA VAL A 586 11.12 -38.64 -3.59
C VAL A 586 12.03 -39.50 -4.46
N ALA A 587 12.95 -40.28 -3.88
CA ALA A 587 13.87 -41.13 -4.65
C ALA A 587 13.13 -42.24 -5.44
N ARG A 588 12.07 -42.81 -4.86
CA ARG A 588 11.29 -43.90 -5.47
C ARG A 588 10.21 -43.41 -6.43
N TYR A 589 9.44 -42.41 -6.02
CA TYR A 589 8.19 -41.99 -6.67
C TYR A 589 8.21 -40.54 -7.17
N GLY A 590 9.21 -39.73 -6.82
CA GLY A 590 9.30 -38.33 -7.23
C GLY A 590 9.19 -38.18 -8.74
N TYR A 591 8.52 -37.11 -9.17
CA TYR A 591 8.20 -36.85 -10.57
C TYR A 591 9.48 -36.77 -11.42
N LYS A 592 9.65 -37.73 -12.33
CA LYS A 592 10.76 -37.74 -13.30
C LYS A 592 10.29 -37.13 -14.60
N ARG A 593 10.92 -36.02 -15.01
CA ARG A 593 10.63 -35.35 -16.28
C ARG A 593 10.85 -36.35 -17.43
N ARG A 594 9.79 -36.72 -18.16
CA ARG A 594 9.93 -37.58 -19.34
C ARG A 594 10.76 -36.82 -20.39
N HIS A 595 11.96 -37.30 -20.68
CA HIS A 595 12.71 -36.88 -21.86
C HIS A 595 12.00 -37.40 -23.11
N SER A 596 11.05 -36.62 -23.63
CA SER A 596 10.35 -36.92 -24.87
C SER A 596 10.17 -35.65 -25.70
N GLN A 597 10.79 -35.66 -26.89
CA GLN A 597 10.58 -34.74 -28.01
C GLN A 597 11.07 -33.29 -27.85
N ILE A 598 12.39 -33.14 -27.81
CA ILE A 598 13.02 -32.14 -28.71
C ILE A 598 13.24 -32.90 -30.03
N GLU A 599 12.44 -32.63 -31.08
CA GLU A 599 12.84 -33.06 -32.43
C GLU A 599 14.17 -32.36 -32.77
N PRO A 600 15.19 -33.05 -33.29
CA PRO A 600 16.37 -32.39 -33.79
C PRO A 600 15.98 -31.48 -34.95
N ASP A 601 16.41 -30.23 -34.86
CA ASP A 601 16.05 -29.11 -35.74
C ASP A 601 15.97 -29.52 -37.23
N ARG A 602 14.75 -29.51 -37.79
CA ARG A 602 14.52 -29.84 -39.20
C ARG A 602 15.15 -28.75 -40.05
N LYS A 603 16.37 -29.02 -40.51
CA LYS A 603 17.13 -28.18 -41.47
C LYS A 603 16.17 -27.58 -42.50
N ARG A 604 15.99 -26.25 -42.44
CA ARG A 604 15.27 -25.52 -43.49
C ARG A 604 15.89 -25.87 -44.85
N PRO A 605 15.09 -26.15 -45.89
CA PRO A 605 15.63 -26.32 -47.23
C PRO A 605 16.38 -25.04 -47.61
N ARG A 606 17.58 -25.17 -48.18
CA ARG A 606 18.16 -24.08 -48.95
C ARG A 606 17.28 -23.91 -50.19
N THR A 607 16.59 -22.79 -50.28
CA THR A 607 16.16 -22.26 -51.58
C THR A 607 17.41 -21.89 -52.37
N GLU A 608 17.45 -22.36 -53.62
CA GLU A 608 18.44 -21.97 -54.64
C GLU A 608 18.26 -20.51 -55.07
#